data_AF-A0AB40BQ31-F1
#
_entry.id   AF-A0AB40BQ31-F1
#
_cell.length_a   1.000
_cell.length_b   1.000
_cell.length_c   1.000
_cell.angle_alpha   90.00
_cell.angle_beta   90.00
_cell.angle_gamma   90.00
#
_symmetry.space_group_name_H-M   'P 1'
#
loop_
_entity.id
_entity.type
_entity.pdbx_description
1 polymer ?
#
loop_
_entity_poly.entity_id
_entity_poly.type
_entity_poly.pdbx_seq_one_letter_code
_entity_poly.pdbx_strand_id
1 'polypeptide(L)'
;MKSLPPSASKGPVKFRMPTAENLVPIRLDIEIDGQRFRDAFTWNLDVDPDSEIANFARRTVKDLKLPPSFMTQIAQSLQTQLAEFRSFEGQEMQTKEKIVPLKLDLRVNNTVIRDQFLWDVSNFESDPEEFARTLCADLDIIDPEVGPAIAVAIREQLYEIATQSVSSARESRLAKKGRRGVESISNNKVANGALDLMKVFGSKGTVLRKRKEWYLYEPIVDLLSNEEVEALDAREERTARLKKKLDDQDDSFHTPLLPLIGKQEHAKVLYDQRCLLYV
;
A
#
# COMPACT_ATOMS: atom_id res chain seq x y z
N MET A 1 16.56 39.40 -9.83
CA MET A 1 15.90 38.13 -9.46
C MET A 1 16.85 37.37 -8.54
N LYS A 2 16.51 37.21 -7.27
CA LYS A 2 17.33 36.41 -6.34
C LYS A 2 17.10 34.94 -6.69
N SER A 3 18.16 34.26 -7.13
CA SER A 3 18.16 32.82 -7.35
C SER A 3 17.87 32.11 -6.03
N LEU A 4 16.84 31.25 -6.01
CA LEU A 4 16.63 30.30 -4.93
C LEU A 4 17.89 29.45 -4.77
N PRO A 5 18.32 29.14 -3.54
CA PRO A 5 19.48 28.28 -3.33
C PRO A 5 19.24 26.90 -3.96
N PRO A 6 20.26 26.24 -4.52
CA PRO A 6 20.15 24.85 -4.94
C PRO A 6 19.67 24.04 -3.73
N SER A 7 18.62 23.24 -3.91
CA SER A 7 18.10 22.34 -2.89
C SER A 7 19.29 21.57 -2.32
N ALA A 8 19.57 21.79 -1.03
CA ALA A 8 20.59 21.03 -0.34
C ALA A 8 20.25 19.56 -0.54
N SER A 9 21.23 18.75 -0.98
CA SER A 9 21.07 17.30 -1.06
C SER A 9 20.71 16.82 0.34
N LYS A 10 19.41 16.67 0.62
CA LYS A 10 18.94 16.25 1.94
C LYS A 10 19.56 14.89 2.17
N GLY A 11 20.31 14.77 3.27
CA GLY A 11 20.86 13.48 3.70
C GLY A 11 19.75 12.43 3.82
N PRO A 12 20.11 11.16 4.02
CA PRO A 12 19.11 10.11 4.21
C PRO A 12 18.12 10.51 5.32
N VAL A 13 16.83 10.41 5.01
CA VAL A 13 15.74 10.72 5.95
C VAL A 13 15.29 9.41 6.58
N LYS A 14 14.89 9.44 7.86
CA LYS A 14 14.20 8.29 8.46
C LYS A 14 12.91 8.00 7.71
N PHE A 15 12.58 6.73 7.57
CA PHE A 15 11.35 6.32 6.92
C PHE A 15 10.14 7.01 7.55
N ARG A 16 9.29 7.58 6.69
CA ARG A 16 7.99 8.17 7.02
C ARG A 16 7.20 8.33 5.72
N MET A 17 5.93 8.66 5.82
CA MET A 17 5.17 9.10 4.66
C MET A 17 5.77 10.39 4.06
N PRO A 18 5.95 10.46 2.74
CA PRO A 18 6.51 11.62 2.04
C PRO A 18 5.45 12.72 1.84
N THR A 19 4.79 13.11 2.93
CA THR A 19 3.69 14.08 3.01
C THR A 19 3.82 14.89 4.30
N ALA A 20 3.05 15.98 4.42
CA ALA A 20 3.06 16.86 5.59
C ALA A 20 2.80 16.06 6.88
N GLU A 21 1.72 15.29 6.87
CA GLU A 21 1.33 14.40 7.96
C GLU A 21 1.78 12.95 7.72
N ASN A 22 2.15 12.25 8.81
CA ASN A 22 2.58 10.85 8.76
C ASN A 22 1.40 9.87 8.84
N LEU A 23 0.37 10.08 8.02
CA LEU A 23 -0.83 9.24 8.01
C LEU A 23 -0.63 7.99 7.17
N VAL A 24 -0.82 6.82 7.78
CA VAL A 24 -0.67 5.51 7.16
C VAL A 24 -1.97 5.14 6.44
N PRO A 25 -1.94 4.81 5.13
CA PRO A 25 -3.12 4.27 4.46
C PRO A 25 -3.42 2.85 4.98
N ILE A 26 -4.68 2.60 5.33
CA ILE A 26 -5.19 1.32 5.81
C ILE A 26 -6.26 0.83 4.83
N ARG A 27 -6.19 -0.46 4.49
CA ARG A 27 -7.23 -1.13 3.70
C ARG A 27 -7.75 -2.36 4.45
N LEU A 28 -9.05 -2.43 4.63
CA LEU A 28 -9.74 -3.57 5.23
C LEU A 28 -10.49 -4.31 4.13
N ASP A 29 -10.33 -5.63 4.10
CA ASP A 29 -11.09 -6.53 3.24
C ASP A 29 -11.31 -7.84 4.02
N ILE A 30 -12.40 -7.90 4.78
CA ILE A 30 -12.67 -8.95 5.75
C ILE A 30 -13.93 -9.70 5.31
N GLU A 31 -13.85 -11.02 5.24
CA GLU A 31 -14.97 -11.90 4.90
C GLU A 31 -15.16 -12.94 6.01
N ILE A 32 -16.34 -12.97 6.63
CA ILE A 32 -16.71 -13.93 7.68
C ILE A 32 -18.11 -14.45 7.38
N ASP A 33 -18.27 -15.77 7.30
CA ASP A 33 -19.56 -16.44 7.09
C ASP A 33 -20.37 -15.91 5.89
N GLY A 34 -19.68 -15.50 4.82
CA GLY A 34 -20.30 -14.95 3.60
C GLY A 34 -20.68 -13.47 3.67
N GLN A 35 -20.52 -12.82 4.83
CA GLN A 35 -20.60 -11.37 4.94
C GLN A 35 -19.21 -10.76 4.71
N ARG A 36 -19.15 -9.68 3.93
CA ARG A 36 -17.90 -9.00 3.61
C ARG A 36 -17.95 -7.54 4.03
N PHE A 37 -16.86 -7.07 4.62
CA PHE A 37 -16.64 -5.68 5.00
C PHE A 37 -15.37 -5.18 4.30
N ARG A 38 -15.52 -4.12 3.49
CA ARG A 38 -14.42 -3.44 2.81
C ARG A 38 -14.42 -1.99 3.21
N ASP A 39 -13.24 -1.48 3.52
CA ASP A 39 -13.05 -0.08 3.88
C ASP A 39 -11.61 0.37 3.57
N ALA A 40 -11.42 1.66 3.37
CA ALA A 40 -10.12 2.26 3.12
C ALA A 40 -10.05 3.66 3.72
N PHE A 41 -9.09 3.88 4.62
CA PHE A 41 -8.95 5.14 5.37
C PHE A 41 -7.49 5.39 5.74
N THR A 42 -7.22 6.51 6.39
CA THR A 42 -5.88 6.87 6.88
C THR A 42 -5.81 6.80 8.41
N TRP A 43 -4.67 6.36 8.95
CA TRP A 43 -4.45 6.22 10.38
C TRP A 43 -3.28 7.07 10.87
N ASN A 44 -3.46 7.76 12.00
CA ASN A 44 -2.39 8.51 12.66
C ASN A 44 -1.66 7.63 13.70
N LEU A 45 -0.33 7.58 13.63
CA LEU A 45 0.53 6.79 14.51
C LEU A 45 0.85 7.43 15.86
N ASP A 46 0.61 8.73 16.01
CA ASP A 46 0.98 9.50 17.21
C ASP A 46 0.07 9.22 18.42
N VAL A 47 -1.05 8.52 18.21
CA VAL A 47 -2.03 8.15 19.25
C VAL A 47 -1.81 6.70 19.68
N ASP A 48 -1.99 6.40 20.97
CA ASP A 48 -1.85 5.06 21.54
C ASP A 48 -2.63 4.02 20.71
N PRO A 49 -1.94 3.16 19.92
CA PRO A 49 -2.56 2.39 18.86
C PRO A 49 -3.50 1.32 19.41
N ASP A 50 -3.18 0.68 20.54
CA ASP A 50 -3.90 -0.53 20.95
C ASP A 50 -5.30 -0.19 21.50
N SER A 51 -5.40 0.88 22.28
CA SER A 51 -6.69 1.37 22.77
C SER A 51 -7.55 1.92 21.62
N GLU A 52 -6.96 2.73 20.74
CA GLU A 52 -7.71 3.35 19.64
C GLU A 52 -8.14 2.35 18.57
N ILE A 53 -7.31 1.36 18.23
CA ILE A 53 -7.69 0.28 17.30
C ILE A 53 -8.88 -0.50 17.85
N ALA A 54 -8.85 -0.86 19.14
CA ALA A 54 -9.96 -1.58 19.77
C ALA A 54 -11.24 -0.74 19.81
N ASN A 55 -11.12 0.57 20.07
CA ASN A 55 -12.25 1.50 20.05
C ASN A 55 -12.83 1.67 18.64
N PHE A 56 -11.98 1.84 17.63
CA PHE A 56 -12.36 1.93 16.22
C PHE A 56 -13.08 0.66 15.76
N ALA A 57 -12.51 -0.52 16.02
CA ALA A 57 -13.13 -1.80 15.64
C ALA A 57 -14.50 -1.98 16.30
N ARG A 58 -14.63 -1.64 17.58
CA ARG A 58 -15.90 -1.72 18.32
C ARG A 58 -16.96 -0.77 17.75
N ARG A 59 -16.59 0.48 17.45
CA ARG A 59 -17.50 1.49 16.88
C ARG A 59 -17.95 1.07 15.48
N THR A 60 -17.01 0.67 14.62
CA THR A 60 -17.29 0.19 13.25
C THR A 60 -18.30 -0.96 13.25
N VAL A 61 -18.07 -2.00 14.07
CA VAL A 61 -18.99 -3.13 14.18
C VAL A 61 -20.38 -2.70 14.66
N LYS A 62 -20.44 -1.78 15.63
CA LYS A 62 -21.71 -1.25 16.15
C LYS A 62 -22.46 -0.43 15.11
N ASP A 63 -21.79 0.51 14.47
CA ASP A 63 -22.40 1.51 13.58
C ASP A 63 -22.87 0.85 12.28
N LEU A 64 -22.09 -0.10 11.75
CA LEU A 64 -22.43 -0.88 10.56
C LEU A 64 -23.25 -2.15 10.86
N LYS A 65 -23.58 -2.39 12.14
CA LYS A 65 -24.35 -3.57 12.60
C LYS A 65 -23.74 -4.91 12.12
N LEU A 66 -22.42 -5.00 12.14
CA LEU A 66 -21.70 -6.22 11.74
C LEU A 66 -21.73 -7.27 12.87
N PRO A 67 -21.54 -8.56 12.55
CA PRO A 67 -21.35 -9.60 13.55
C PRO A 67 -20.16 -9.30 14.49
N PRO A 68 -20.23 -9.65 15.78
CA PRO A 68 -19.15 -9.40 16.73
C PRO A 68 -17.79 -10.02 16.35
N SER A 69 -17.80 -11.07 15.51
CA SER A 69 -16.59 -11.70 14.96
C SER A 69 -15.72 -10.75 14.13
N PHE A 70 -16.32 -9.73 13.49
CA PHE A 70 -15.58 -8.71 12.73
C PHE A 70 -14.68 -7.85 13.62
N MET A 71 -15.04 -7.65 14.90
CA MET A 71 -14.28 -6.77 15.79
C MET A 71 -12.82 -7.24 15.92
N THR A 72 -12.62 -8.54 16.14
CA THR A 72 -11.28 -9.12 16.27
C THR A 72 -10.52 -9.05 14.94
N GLN A 73 -11.19 -9.32 13.81
CA GLN A 73 -10.56 -9.30 12.49
C GLN A 73 -10.15 -7.89 12.05
N ILE A 74 -10.98 -6.88 12.32
CA ILE A 74 -10.65 -5.46 12.07
C ILE A 74 -9.43 -5.05 12.88
N ALA A 75 -9.43 -5.36 14.19
CA ALA A 75 -8.31 -5.02 15.06
C ALA A 75 -7.01 -5.70 14.63
N GLN A 76 -7.05 -7.00 14.30
CA GLN A 76 -5.88 -7.75 13.83
C GLN A 76 -5.34 -7.22 12.49
N SER A 77 -6.22 -6.89 11.54
CA SER A 77 -5.81 -6.33 10.24
C SER A 77 -5.12 -4.98 10.41
N LEU A 78 -5.69 -4.09 11.23
CA LEU A 78 -5.09 -2.81 11.59
C LEU A 78 -3.72 -2.98 12.26
N GLN A 79 -3.65 -3.81 13.31
CA GLN A 79 -2.39 -4.07 14.02
C GLN A 79 -1.31 -4.61 13.08
N THR A 80 -1.67 -5.50 12.15
CA THR A 80 -0.73 -6.07 11.18
C THR A 80 -0.17 -5.00 10.24
N GLN A 81 -1.03 -4.19 9.63
CA GLN A 81 -0.60 -3.13 8.70
C GLN A 81 0.25 -2.06 9.42
N LEU A 82 -0.13 -1.68 10.64
CA LEU A 82 0.63 -0.70 11.44
C LEU A 82 1.96 -1.27 11.93
N ALA A 83 2.02 -2.56 12.30
CA ALA A 83 3.27 -3.23 12.64
C ALA A 83 4.22 -3.33 11.44
N GLU A 84 3.69 -3.61 10.25
CA GLU A 84 4.46 -3.60 9.00
C GLU A 84 5.05 -2.21 8.75
N PHE A 85 4.24 -1.15 8.82
CA PHE A 85 4.72 0.22 8.66
C PHE A 85 5.83 0.55 9.67
N ARG A 86 5.63 0.23 10.95
CA ARG A 86 6.61 0.47 12.03
C ARG A 86 7.91 -0.29 11.85
N SER A 87 7.89 -1.43 11.15
CA SER A 87 9.11 -2.18 10.82
C SER A 87 10.09 -1.36 9.97
N PHE A 88 9.60 -0.31 9.27
CA PHE A 88 10.41 0.59 8.45
C PHE A 88 10.88 1.86 9.16
N GLU A 89 10.22 2.36 10.22
CA GLU A 89 10.51 3.67 10.85
C GLU A 89 11.98 3.89 11.27
N GLY A 90 12.65 2.83 11.73
CA GLY A 90 14.08 2.89 12.10
C GLY A 90 15.05 2.90 10.92
N GLN A 91 14.54 2.79 9.70
CA GLN A 91 15.34 2.63 8.49
C GLN A 91 15.50 3.96 7.77
N GLU A 92 16.58 4.08 7.00
CA GLU A 92 16.83 5.25 6.18
C GLU A 92 16.28 5.05 4.76
N MET A 93 15.58 6.07 4.27
CA MET A 93 15.07 6.12 2.91
C MET A 93 15.80 7.19 2.08
N GLN A 94 15.86 6.97 0.77
CA GLN A 94 16.53 7.89 -0.17
C GLN A 94 15.50 8.83 -0.80
N THR A 95 15.58 10.11 -0.43
CA THR A 95 14.67 11.18 -0.86
C THR A 95 15.38 12.14 -1.82
N LYS A 96 16.01 11.58 -2.86
CA LYS A 96 16.49 12.40 -3.98
C LYS A 96 15.29 13.05 -4.66
N GLU A 97 15.50 14.22 -5.26
CA GLU A 97 14.51 14.86 -6.12
C GLU A 97 13.98 13.84 -7.12
N LYS A 98 12.70 13.49 -6.97
CA LYS A 98 12.08 12.38 -7.69
C LYS A 98 10.63 12.75 -7.94
N ILE A 99 10.30 12.92 -9.22
CA ILE A 99 8.92 13.09 -9.67
C ILE A 99 8.45 11.77 -10.23
N VAL A 100 7.29 11.30 -9.77
CA VAL A 100 6.71 10.03 -10.18
C VAL A 100 5.31 10.26 -10.77
N PRO A 101 4.89 9.48 -11.77
CA PRO A 101 3.49 9.44 -12.15
C PRO A 101 2.70 8.66 -11.09
N LEU A 102 1.66 9.27 -10.54
CA LEU A 102 0.63 8.59 -9.76
C LEU A 102 -0.59 8.37 -10.66
N LYS A 103 -1.28 7.25 -10.47
CA LYS A 103 -2.48 6.89 -11.24
C LYS A 103 -3.65 6.66 -10.30
N LEU A 104 -4.80 7.23 -10.65
CA LEU A 104 -6.07 6.93 -10.01
C LEU A 104 -6.89 6.06 -10.97
N ASP A 105 -7.43 4.98 -10.44
CA ASP A 105 -8.43 4.13 -11.08
C ASP A 105 -9.34 3.61 -9.96
N LEU A 106 -10.34 4.43 -9.63
CA LEU A 106 -11.17 4.23 -8.44
C LEU A 106 -12.64 4.21 -8.84
N ARG A 107 -13.41 3.31 -8.22
CA ARG A 107 -14.87 3.35 -8.21
C ARG A 107 -15.34 3.55 -6.78
N VAL A 108 -16.07 4.63 -6.55
CA VAL A 108 -16.69 4.96 -5.26
C VAL A 108 -18.16 5.18 -5.52
N ASN A 109 -19.01 4.31 -4.95
CA ASN A 109 -20.45 4.30 -5.22
C ASN A 109 -20.73 4.25 -6.74
N ASN A 110 -21.35 5.30 -7.26
CA ASN A 110 -21.69 5.48 -8.67
C ASN A 110 -20.63 6.26 -9.46
N THR A 111 -19.55 6.72 -8.84
CA THR A 111 -18.54 7.57 -9.49
C THR A 111 -17.28 6.76 -9.80
N VAL A 112 -16.87 6.76 -11.07
CA VAL A 112 -15.61 6.17 -11.53
C VAL A 112 -14.64 7.28 -11.92
N ILE A 113 -13.42 7.23 -11.40
CA ILE A 113 -12.41 8.27 -11.59
C ILE A 113 -11.14 7.63 -12.11
N ARG A 114 -10.70 8.10 -13.28
CA ARG A 114 -9.45 7.69 -13.89
C ARG A 114 -8.62 8.93 -14.19
N ASP A 115 -7.47 9.03 -13.54
CA ASP A 115 -6.57 10.15 -13.72
C ASP A 115 -5.11 9.69 -13.60
N GLN A 116 -4.19 10.49 -14.12
CA GLN A 116 -2.77 10.33 -13.89
C GLN A 116 -2.11 11.70 -13.82
N PHE A 117 -1.35 11.93 -12.77
CA PHE A 117 -0.63 13.18 -12.53
C PHE A 117 0.79 12.91 -12.04
N LEU A 118 1.60 13.97 -12.03
CA LEU A 118 2.98 13.89 -11.54
C LEU A 118 3.03 14.36 -10.09
N TRP A 119 3.71 13.60 -9.25
CA TRP A 119 3.88 13.90 -7.83
C TRP A 119 5.36 13.99 -7.47
N ASP A 120 5.74 15.04 -6.74
CA ASP A 120 7.09 15.18 -6.19
C ASP A 120 7.16 14.50 -4.82
N VAL A 121 7.80 13.33 -4.75
CA VAL A 121 7.93 12.58 -3.49
C VAL A 121 9.00 13.16 -2.56
N SER A 122 9.77 14.15 -3.03
CA SER A 122 10.73 14.88 -2.20
C SER A 122 10.11 16.08 -1.49
N ASN A 123 8.88 16.46 -1.84
CA ASN A 123 8.12 17.52 -1.18
C ASN A 123 7.31 16.97 0.02
N PHE A 124 7.94 17.00 1.20
CA PHE A 124 7.33 16.60 2.47
C PHE A 124 6.27 17.57 3.00
N GLU A 125 5.99 18.69 2.33
CA GLU A 125 4.90 19.60 2.69
C GLU A 125 3.63 19.32 1.86
N SER A 126 3.64 18.28 1.02
CA SER A 126 2.49 17.92 0.20
C SER A 126 1.36 17.33 1.04
N ASP A 127 0.13 17.68 0.68
CA ASP A 127 -1.11 17.26 1.34
C ASP A 127 -2.03 16.54 0.31
N PRO A 128 -2.08 15.20 0.33
CA PRO A 128 -2.98 14.42 -0.53
C PRO A 128 -4.46 14.73 -0.33
N GLU A 129 -4.89 15.05 0.89
CA GLU A 129 -6.28 15.37 1.21
C GLU A 129 -6.68 16.73 0.60
N GLU A 130 -5.80 17.72 0.66
CA GLU A 130 -6.04 19.02 -0.01
C GLU A 130 -6.04 18.89 -1.53
N PHE A 131 -5.13 18.10 -2.09
CA PHE A 131 -5.14 17.77 -3.52
C PHE A 131 -6.47 17.11 -3.91
N ALA A 132 -6.93 16.12 -3.15
CA ALA A 132 -8.18 15.42 -3.42
C ALA A 132 -9.40 16.35 -3.34
N ARG A 133 -9.47 17.22 -2.33
CA ARG A 133 -10.54 18.24 -2.21
C ARG A 133 -10.57 19.17 -3.42
N THR A 134 -9.40 19.65 -3.85
CA THR A 134 -9.28 20.53 -5.01
C THR A 134 -9.70 19.81 -6.29
N LEU A 135 -9.24 18.57 -6.50
CA LEU A 135 -9.61 17.76 -7.66
C LEU A 135 -11.12 17.50 -7.73
N CYS A 136 -11.76 17.17 -6.59
CA CYS A 136 -13.21 17.00 -6.54
C CYS A 136 -13.94 18.31 -6.86
N ALA A 137 -13.46 19.45 -6.34
CA ALA A 137 -14.06 20.75 -6.61
C ALA A 137 -13.92 21.17 -8.09
N ASP A 138 -12.75 20.95 -8.69
CA ASP A 138 -12.46 21.30 -10.09
C ASP A 138 -13.25 20.43 -11.09
N LEU A 139 -13.60 19.19 -10.69
CA LEU A 139 -14.35 18.23 -11.51
C LEU A 139 -15.84 18.16 -11.14
N ASP A 140 -16.33 19.07 -10.29
CA ASP A 140 -17.71 19.11 -9.80
C ASP A 140 -18.20 17.78 -9.20
N ILE A 141 -17.32 17.05 -8.50
CA ILE A 141 -17.65 15.79 -7.84
C ILE A 141 -18.32 16.08 -6.50
N ILE A 142 -19.58 15.67 -6.37
CA ILE A 142 -20.44 15.98 -5.23
C ILE A 142 -20.37 14.88 -4.15
N ASP A 143 -20.04 13.64 -4.52
CA ASP A 143 -20.01 12.52 -3.59
C ASP A 143 -18.89 12.72 -2.53
N PRO A 144 -19.24 12.87 -1.24
CA PRO A 144 -18.28 13.17 -0.18
C PRO A 144 -17.29 12.04 0.08
N GLU A 145 -17.60 10.80 -0.32
CA GLU A 145 -16.73 9.63 -0.12
C GLU A 145 -15.58 9.58 -1.13
N VAL A 146 -15.70 10.29 -2.26
CA VAL A 146 -14.69 10.29 -3.33
C VAL A 146 -13.39 10.94 -2.87
N GLY A 147 -13.46 12.12 -2.25
CA GLY A 147 -12.25 12.87 -1.84
C GLY A 147 -11.35 12.04 -0.91
N PRO A 148 -11.89 11.48 0.19
CA PRO A 148 -11.16 10.55 1.05
C PRO A 148 -10.57 9.34 0.29
N ALA A 149 -11.34 8.72 -0.61
CA ALA A 149 -10.86 7.58 -1.39
C ALA A 149 -9.67 7.93 -2.30
N ILE A 150 -9.69 9.12 -2.93
CA ILE A 150 -8.56 9.63 -3.73
C ILE A 150 -7.34 9.84 -2.83
N ALA A 151 -7.50 10.48 -1.67
CA ALA A 151 -6.40 10.74 -0.74
C ALA A 151 -5.74 9.44 -0.27
N VAL A 152 -6.54 8.42 0.08
CA VAL A 152 -6.04 7.09 0.45
C VAL A 152 -5.27 6.46 -0.72
N ALA A 153 -5.81 6.48 -1.94
CA ALA A 153 -5.15 5.90 -3.10
C ALA A 153 -3.80 6.56 -3.46
N ILE A 154 -3.69 7.87 -3.23
CA ILE A 154 -2.42 8.61 -3.35
C ILE A 154 -1.45 8.12 -2.28
N ARG A 155 -1.89 8.09 -1.02
CA ARG A 155 -1.05 7.64 0.11
C ARG A 155 -0.58 6.21 -0.04
N GLU A 156 -1.40 5.30 -0.57
CA GLU A 156 -0.99 3.91 -0.86
C GLU A 156 0.19 3.85 -1.83
N GLN A 157 0.11 4.57 -2.96
CA GLN A 157 1.21 4.63 -3.93
C GLN A 157 2.46 5.27 -3.31
N LEU A 158 2.31 6.33 -2.52
CA LEU A 158 3.44 6.98 -1.83
C LEU A 158 4.09 6.05 -0.80
N TYR A 159 3.30 5.27 -0.06
CA TYR A 159 3.80 4.27 0.88
C TYR A 159 4.62 3.20 0.16
N GLU A 160 4.13 2.68 -0.97
CA GLU A 160 4.86 1.71 -1.78
C GLU A 160 6.20 2.28 -2.26
N ILE A 161 6.19 3.51 -2.78
CA ILE A 161 7.41 4.20 -3.25
C ILE A 161 8.40 4.40 -2.11
N ALA A 162 7.93 4.79 -0.92
CA ALA A 162 8.78 4.99 0.26
C ALA A 162 9.42 3.66 0.68
N THR A 163 8.65 2.58 0.76
CA THR A 163 9.15 1.25 1.12
C THR A 163 10.17 0.71 0.11
N GLN A 164 9.91 0.86 -1.20
CA GLN A 164 10.87 0.52 -2.24
C GLN A 164 12.18 1.33 -2.11
N SER A 165 12.09 2.60 -1.72
CA SER A 165 13.26 3.45 -1.55
C SER A 165 14.16 2.96 -0.40
N VAL A 166 13.58 2.42 0.68
CA VAL A 166 14.31 1.79 1.78
C VAL A 166 15.07 0.54 1.30
N SER A 167 14.41 -0.32 0.52
CA SER A 167 15.05 -1.51 -0.06
C SER A 167 16.25 -1.14 -0.95
N SER A 168 16.08 -0.14 -1.82
CA SER A 168 17.17 0.36 -2.68
C SER A 168 18.33 0.96 -1.88
N ALA A 169 18.03 1.63 -0.76
CA ALA A 169 19.05 2.20 0.12
C ALA A 169 19.89 1.10 0.79
N ARG A 170 19.26 0.01 1.24
CA ARG A 170 19.94 -1.17 1.82
C ARG A 170 20.87 -1.83 0.81
N GLU A 171 20.39 -2.10 -0.41
CA GLU A 171 21.18 -2.71 -1.48
C GLU A 171 22.43 -1.88 -1.83
N SER A 172 22.28 -0.55 -1.92
CA SER A 172 23.39 0.35 -2.25
C SER A 172 24.52 0.35 -1.20
N ARG A 173 24.21 0.07 0.08
CA ARG A 173 25.20 -0.06 1.15
C ARG A 173 25.95 -1.39 1.06
N LEU A 174 25.24 -2.47 0.77
CA LEU A 174 25.82 -3.80 0.63
C LEU A 174 26.73 -3.89 -0.60
N ALA A 175 26.34 -3.28 -1.72
CA ALA A 175 27.16 -3.20 -2.93
C ALA A 175 28.51 -2.48 -2.72
N LYS A 176 28.58 -1.50 -1.81
CA LYS A 176 29.83 -0.81 -1.43
C LYS A 176 30.76 -1.68 -0.58
N LYS A 177 30.20 -2.63 0.18
CA LYS A 177 30.96 -3.57 1.03
C LYS A 177 31.44 -4.82 0.27
N GLY A 178 30.90 -5.08 -0.93
CA GLY A 178 31.11 -6.30 -1.71
C GLY A 178 32.11 -6.24 -2.87
N ARG A 179 32.97 -5.21 -3.00
CA ARG A 179 34.00 -5.21 -4.07
C ARG A 179 35.18 -6.14 -3.76
N ARG A 180 34.91 -7.44 -3.83
CA ARG A 180 35.75 -8.45 -4.47
C ARG A 180 34.83 -9.50 -5.11
N GLY A 181 34.65 -9.41 -6.43
CA GLY A 181 34.30 -10.57 -7.26
C GLY A 181 32.85 -10.69 -7.72
N VAL A 182 32.73 -10.77 -9.05
CA VAL A 182 31.64 -11.31 -9.87
C VAL A 182 30.43 -10.39 -10.12
N GLU A 183 30.39 -9.92 -11.37
CA GLU A 183 29.25 -9.23 -11.99
C GLU A 183 28.06 -10.18 -12.06
N SER A 184 26.98 -9.84 -11.36
CA SER A 184 25.67 -10.47 -11.55
C SER A 184 24.79 -9.51 -12.33
N ILE A 185 24.58 -9.82 -13.61
CA ILE A 185 23.56 -9.20 -14.45
C ILE A 185 22.21 -9.73 -13.95
N SER A 186 21.55 -8.98 -13.08
CA SER A 186 20.16 -9.21 -12.72
C SER A 186 19.25 -8.48 -13.71
N ASN A 187 18.64 -9.27 -14.60
CA ASN A 187 17.67 -8.82 -15.58
C ASN A 187 16.26 -8.94 -14.99
N ASN A 188 15.88 -8.03 -14.09
CA ASN A 188 14.48 -7.89 -13.68
C ASN A 188 13.81 -6.76 -14.46
N LYS A 189 13.10 -7.16 -15.53
CA LYS A 189 11.99 -6.38 -16.10
C LYS A 189 10.82 -6.42 -15.12
N VAL A 190 10.80 -5.48 -14.19
CA VAL A 190 9.55 -4.89 -13.69
C VAL A 190 9.75 -3.40 -13.87
N ALA A 191 8.93 -2.83 -14.76
CA ALA A 191 9.05 -1.45 -15.20
C ALA A 191 8.68 -0.49 -14.07
N ASN A 192 9.63 -0.22 -13.17
CA ASN A 192 9.52 0.89 -12.24
C ASN A 192 9.67 2.19 -13.03
N GLY A 193 8.52 2.80 -13.34
CA GLY A 193 8.38 4.10 -14.01
C GLY A 193 8.85 5.29 -13.16
N ALA A 194 9.92 5.14 -12.38
CA ALA A 194 10.64 6.25 -11.80
C ALA A 194 11.30 7.02 -12.94
N LEU A 195 10.62 8.07 -13.40
CA LEU A 195 11.18 8.94 -14.42
C LEU A 195 12.18 9.86 -13.72
N ASP A 196 13.46 9.68 -14.06
CA ASP A 196 14.48 10.70 -13.79
C ASP A 196 13.97 12.05 -14.32
N LEU A 197 14.08 13.11 -13.54
CA LEU A 197 13.66 14.48 -13.91
C LEU A 197 14.23 14.86 -15.29
N MET A 198 15.45 14.39 -15.59
CA MET A 198 16.11 14.59 -16.88
C MET A 198 15.44 13.82 -18.05
N LYS A 199 14.78 12.70 -17.77
CA LYS A 199 13.98 11.93 -18.75
C LYS A 199 12.55 12.47 -18.91
N VAL A 200 11.93 13.02 -17.86
CA VAL A 200 10.60 13.66 -17.94
C VAL A 200 10.65 14.92 -18.79
N PHE A 201 11.63 15.80 -18.52
CA PHE A 201 11.68 17.13 -19.14
C PHE A 201 12.67 17.21 -20.32
N GLY A 202 13.46 16.16 -20.56
CA GLY A 202 14.48 16.10 -21.61
C GLY A 202 15.67 17.04 -21.33
N SER A 203 16.77 16.86 -22.05
CA SER A 203 18.01 17.64 -21.91
C SER A 203 17.87 19.14 -22.23
N LYS A 204 16.67 19.60 -22.63
CA LYS A 204 16.30 21.00 -22.88
C LYS A 204 15.08 21.48 -22.07
N GLY A 205 14.66 20.70 -21.06
CA GLY A 205 13.71 21.03 -20.01
C GLY A 205 12.57 21.99 -20.36
N THR A 206 11.52 21.55 -21.05
CA THR A 206 10.28 22.34 -21.15
C THR A 206 9.29 21.89 -20.09
N VAL A 207 8.63 22.84 -19.41
CA VAL A 207 7.56 22.55 -18.43
C VAL A 207 6.29 22.05 -19.12
N LEU A 208 6.17 22.23 -20.45
CA LEU A 208 5.01 21.79 -21.22
C LEU A 208 5.13 20.32 -21.60
N ARG A 209 4.12 19.52 -21.23
CA ARG A 209 3.97 18.15 -21.71
C ARG A 209 3.83 18.13 -23.22
N LYS A 210 4.36 17.08 -23.87
CA LYS A 210 4.18 16.90 -25.32
C LYS A 210 2.69 16.73 -25.61
N ARG A 211 2.19 17.39 -26.64
CA ARG A 211 0.76 17.35 -27.01
C ARG A 211 0.21 15.93 -27.16
N LYS A 212 1.00 15.02 -27.71
CA LYS A 212 0.64 13.59 -27.87
C LYS A 212 0.51 12.82 -26.55
N GLU A 213 0.87 13.40 -25.41
CA GLU A 213 0.76 12.77 -24.09
C GLU A 213 -0.35 13.40 -23.26
N TRP A 214 -1.01 14.47 -23.74
CA TRP A 214 -2.01 15.20 -22.96
C TRP A 214 -3.18 14.33 -22.52
N TYR A 215 -3.67 13.46 -23.40
CA TYR A 215 -4.76 12.53 -23.10
C TYR A 215 -4.43 11.54 -21.96
N LEU A 216 -3.14 11.36 -21.62
CA LEU A 216 -2.72 10.53 -20.49
C LEU A 216 -2.82 11.25 -19.15
N TYR A 217 -3.03 12.56 -19.14
CA TYR A 217 -3.06 13.41 -17.95
C TYR A 217 -4.37 14.23 -17.88
N GLU A 218 -5.39 13.76 -18.59
CA GLU A 218 -6.74 14.30 -18.56
C GLU A 218 -7.56 13.45 -17.58
N PRO A 219 -8.11 14.03 -16.50
CA PRO A 219 -8.96 13.29 -15.58
C PRO A 219 -10.27 12.92 -16.27
N ILE A 220 -10.71 11.68 -16.06
CA ILE A 220 -11.95 11.14 -16.57
C ILE A 220 -12.83 10.79 -15.37
N VAL A 221 -14.04 11.35 -15.35
CA VAL A 221 -15.08 11.06 -14.35
C VAL A 221 -16.30 10.52 -15.05
N ASP A 222 -16.66 9.27 -14.76
CA ASP A 222 -17.85 8.62 -15.30
C ASP A 222 -18.86 8.40 -14.16
N LEU A 223 -20.13 8.77 -14.38
CA LEU A 223 -21.23 8.50 -13.44
C LEU A 223 -22.02 7.29 -13.93
N LEU A 224 -22.03 6.25 -13.12
CA LEU A 224 -22.71 4.99 -13.38
C LEU A 224 -24.14 5.03 -12.87
N SER A 225 -25.05 4.46 -13.65
CA SER A 225 -26.38 4.10 -13.18
C SER A 225 -26.34 2.99 -12.13
N ASN A 226 -27.40 2.86 -11.34
CA ASN A 226 -27.50 1.78 -10.35
C ASN A 226 -27.46 0.39 -10.99
N GLU A 227 -28.02 0.23 -12.19
CA GLU A 227 -27.96 -1.03 -12.94
C GLU A 227 -26.51 -1.39 -13.34
N GLU A 228 -25.73 -0.39 -13.78
CA GLU A 228 -24.32 -0.58 -14.09
C GLU A 228 -23.50 -0.93 -12.84
N VAL A 229 -23.78 -0.27 -11.71
CA VAL A 229 -23.15 -0.58 -10.41
C VAL A 229 -23.44 -2.01 -9.99
N GLU A 230 -24.70 -2.44 -10.00
CA GLU A 230 -25.10 -3.81 -9.65
C GLU A 230 -24.46 -4.85 -10.57
N ALA A 231 -24.43 -4.58 -11.88
CA ALA A 231 -23.80 -5.46 -12.86
C ALA A 231 -22.28 -5.58 -12.64
N LEU A 232 -21.61 -4.49 -12.28
CA LEU A 232 -20.19 -4.47 -11.94
C LEU A 232 -19.90 -5.21 -10.64
N ASP A 233 -20.70 -5.00 -9.58
CA ASP A 233 -20.54 -5.69 -8.30
C ASP A 233 -20.69 -7.21 -8.47
N ALA A 234 -21.71 -7.65 -9.22
CA ALA A 234 -21.92 -9.07 -9.52
C ALA A 234 -20.75 -9.67 -10.32
N ARG A 235 -20.19 -8.90 -11.25
CA ARG A 235 -19.01 -9.31 -12.02
C ARG A 235 -17.76 -9.40 -11.14
N GLU A 236 -17.50 -8.39 -10.31
CA GLU A 236 -16.38 -8.35 -9.37
C GLU A 236 -16.45 -9.52 -8.38
N GLU A 237 -17.62 -9.81 -7.83
CA GLU A 237 -17.84 -10.93 -6.93
C GLU A 237 -17.55 -12.27 -7.63
N ARG A 238 -18.05 -12.44 -8.86
CA ARG A 238 -17.77 -13.65 -9.65
C ARG A 238 -16.27 -13.80 -9.92
N THR A 239 -15.58 -12.73 -10.26
CA THR A 239 -14.13 -12.74 -10.49
C THR A 239 -13.36 -13.03 -9.20
N ALA A 240 -13.77 -12.45 -8.06
CA ALA A 240 -13.16 -12.73 -6.77
C ALA A 240 -13.31 -14.20 -6.36
N ARG A 241 -14.51 -14.78 -6.57
CA ARG A 241 -14.76 -16.22 -6.32
C ARG A 241 -13.92 -17.12 -7.22
N LEU A 242 -13.74 -16.75 -8.49
CA LEU A 242 -12.88 -17.48 -9.43
C LEU A 242 -11.42 -17.42 -8.97
N LYS A 243 -10.94 -16.23 -8.61
CA LYS A 243 -9.57 -16.04 -8.12
C LYS A 243 -9.30 -16.87 -6.87
N LYS A 244 -10.20 -16.83 -5.88
CA LYS A 244 -10.09 -17.65 -4.66
C LYS A 244 -9.97 -19.14 -4.97
N LYS A 245 -10.77 -19.66 -5.91
CA LYS A 245 -10.68 -21.06 -6.35
C LYS A 245 -9.36 -21.41 -7.02
N LEU A 246 -8.76 -20.46 -7.76
CA LEU A 246 -7.45 -20.65 -8.37
C LEU A 246 -6.35 -20.66 -7.30
N ASP A 247 -6.40 -19.71 -6.35
CA ASP A 247 -5.45 -19.64 -5.23
C ASP A 247 -5.52 -20.92 -4.36
N ASP A 248 -6.73 -21.40 -4.03
CA ASP A 248 -6.94 -22.67 -3.30
C ASP A 248 -6.40 -23.89 -4.08
N GLN A 249 -6.49 -23.85 -5.42
CA GLN A 249 -6.00 -24.92 -6.29
C GLN A 249 -4.46 -24.90 -6.37
N ASP A 250 -3.82 -23.74 -6.43
CA ASP A 250 -2.36 -23.61 -6.42
C ASP A 250 -1.75 -24.07 -5.08
N ASP A 251 -2.40 -23.76 -3.94
CA ASP A 251 -1.99 -24.25 -2.62
C ASP A 251 -2.11 -25.79 -2.52
N SER A 252 -3.10 -26.40 -3.19
CA SER A 252 -3.24 -27.86 -3.23
C SER A 252 -2.09 -28.56 -3.98
N PHE A 253 -1.44 -27.88 -4.94
CA PHE A 253 -0.26 -28.39 -5.65
C PHE A 253 1.05 -28.15 -4.88
N HIS A 254 1.06 -27.30 -3.86
CA HIS A 254 2.23 -26.96 -3.05
C HIS A 254 2.30 -27.67 -1.69
N THR A 255 1.44 -28.66 -1.43
CA THR A 255 1.58 -29.49 -0.22
C THR A 255 2.92 -30.24 -0.29
N PRO A 256 3.86 -30.08 0.67
CA PRO A 256 5.07 -30.87 0.67
C PRO A 256 4.68 -32.33 0.87
N LEU A 257 5.02 -33.20 -0.07
CA LEU A 257 5.01 -34.64 0.15
C LEU A 257 5.89 -34.93 1.37
N LEU A 258 5.26 -35.20 2.52
CA LEU A 258 5.94 -35.79 3.66
C LEU A 258 6.68 -37.04 3.16
N PRO A 259 7.99 -37.20 3.43
CA PRO A 259 8.66 -38.43 3.08
C PRO A 259 8.07 -39.55 3.94
N LEU A 260 7.33 -40.45 3.29
CA LEU A 260 6.98 -41.76 3.83
C LEU A 260 8.27 -42.55 4.07
N ILE A 261 8.86 -42.42 5.26
CA ILE A 261 9.89 -43.36 5.73
C ILE A 261 9.19 -44.37 6.64
N GLY A 262 9.29 -45.62 6.21
CA GLY A 262 8.62 -46.77 6.77
C GLY A 262 9.02 -47.10 8.20
N LYS A 263 8.12 -47.87 8.80
CA LYS A 263 8.21 -48.59 10.07
C LYS A 263 9.59 -49.20 10.30
N GLN A 264 10.16 -48.93 11.47
CA GLN A 264 10.82 -49.96 12.26
C GLN A 264 10.48 -49.76 13.74
N GLU A 265 9.78 -50.75 14.27
CA GLU A 265 9.59 -50.96 15.71
C GLU A 265 10.96 -51.11 16.38
N HIS A 266 11.12 -50.61 17.61
CA HIS A 266 11.49 -51.43 18.76
C HIS A 266 11.56 -50.61 20.06
N ALA A 267 10.95 -51.21 21.09
CA ALA A 267 11.29 -51.14 22.52
C ALA A 267 11.01 -49.86 23.35
N LYS A 268 9.88 -49.96 24.07
CA LYS A 268 9.64 -49.53 25.47
C LYS A 268 10.89 -49.15 26.28
N VAL A 269 10.84 -48.00 26.95
CA VAL A 269 11.10 -47.89 28.40
C VAL A 269 10.19 -46.80 28.98
N LEU A 270 9.35 -47.22 29.93
CA LEU A 270 8.64 -46.37 30.88
C LEU A 270 9.65 -45.74 31.85
N TYR A 271 9.55 -44.44 32.12
CA TYR A 271 9.73 -43.95 33.49
C TYR A 271 8.83 -42.73 33.76
N ASP A 272 8.02 -42.92 34.78
CA ASP A 272 7.18 -41.97 35.49
C ASP A 272 8.04 -41.01 36.35
N GLN A 273 7.39 -39.95 36.82
CA GLN A 273 7.75 -39.07 37.95
C GLN A 273 8.43 -37.72 37.70
N ARG A 274 7.60 -36.68 37.88
CA ARG A 274 7.70 -35.61 38.91
C ARG A 274 9.10 -35.18 39.37
N CYS A 275 9.35 -33.88 39.25
CA CYS A 275 9.76 -32.90 40.29
C CYS A 275 10.50 -31.74 39.60
N LEU A 276 9.96 -30.51 39.65
CA LEU A 276 10.23 -29.49 40.67
C LEU A 276 11.72 -29.09 40.78
N LEU A 277 11.98 -27.82 40.45
CA LEU A 277 12.68 -26.79 41.25
C LEU A 277 13.66 -25.93 40.42
N TYR A 278 13.33 -24.63 40.39
CA TYR A 278 14.19 -23.48 40.68
C TYR A 278 15.61 -23.43 40.09
N VAL A 279 15.85 -22.43 39.24
CA VAL A 279 16.60 -21.20 39.62
C VAL A 279 15.88 -20.00 39.03
#